data_AF-A0A845D8Z7-F1
#
_entry.id   AF-A0A845D8Z7-F1
#
_cell.length_a   1.000
_cell.length_b   1.000
_cell.length_c   1.000
_cell.angle_alpha   90.00
_cell.angle_beta   90.00
_cell.angle_gamma   90.00
#
_symmetry.space_group_name_H-M   'P 1'
#
loop_
_entity.id
_entity.type
_entity.pdbx_description
1 polymer ?
#
loop_
_entity_poly.entity_id
_entity_poly.type
_entity_poly.pdbx_seq_one_letter_code
_entity_poly.pdbx_strand_id
1 'polypeptide(L)'
;MTLSSYRGYLYALIAFGTWGFLPVYWKQLQALPMLEILAHRMIWSAVTMVIALALLKDLSWLPALRTSPRTLLLVSAAALLTAANWITYLWAVDTGNVARISLGYFINPLFSVLLARLFLGERLRRGQQFAVAIAVAGVIYLTISLGQLPWIALSLAGTFSFYGLIRKKVDLSGMQFFCLEMTLLLVPALLLLFYIAQP
;
A
#
# COMPACT_ATOMS: atom_id res chain seq x y z
N MET A 1 -12.07 28.31 5.78
CA MET A 1 -11.08 27.31 5.31
C MET A 1 -9.71 27.95 5.35
N THR A 2 -8.79 27.44 6.17
CA THR A 2 -7.44 28.02 6.34
C THR A 2 -6.57 27.72 5.12
N LEU A 3 -5.55 28.55 4.85
CA LEU A 3 -4.58 28.38 3.75
C LEU A 3 -3.92 26.98 3.71
N SER A 4 -3.88 26.24 4.84
CA SER A 4 -3.40 24.86 4.87
C SER A 4 -4.35 23.85 4.21
N SER A 5 -5.66 24.13 4.19
CA SER A 5 -6.67 23.26 3.56
C SER A 5 -6.49 23.22 2.04
N TYR A 6 -6.23 24.37 1.40
CA TYR A 6 -5.98 24.44 -0.05
C TYR A 6 -4.73 23.68 -0.48
N ARG A 7 -3.64 23.79 0.31
CA ARG A 7 -2.42 23.01 0.08
C ARG A 7 -2.69 21.50 0.19
N GLY A 8 -3.50 21.08 1.17
CA GLY A 8 -3.92 19.69 1.31
C GLY A 8 -4.70 19.18 0.09
N TYR A 9 -5.66 19.95 -0.42
CA TYR A 9 -6.39 19.59 -1.64
C TYR A 9 -5.49 19.51 -2.87
N LEU A 10 -4.56 20.45 -3.02
CA LEU A 10 -3.61 20.42 -4.12
C LEU A 10 -2.69 19.19 -4.06
N TYR A 11 -2.17 18.85 -2.88
CA TYR A 11 -1.37 17.64 -2.71
C TYR A 11 -2.17 16.37 -2.99
N ALA A 12 -3.43 16.30 -2.56
CA ALA A 12 -4.31 15.19 -2.88
C ALA A 12 -4.55 15.09 -4.40
N LEU A 13 -4.81 16.20 -5.08
CA LEU A 13 -5.02 16.24 -6.52
C LEU A 13 -3.79 15.75 -7.29
N ILE A 14 -2.60 16.23 -6.92
CA ILE A 14 -1.35 15.78 -7.55
C ILE A 14 -1.11 14.30 -7.26
N ALA A 15 -1.31 13.85 -6.02
CA ALA A 15 -1.11 12.46 -5.64
C ALA A 15 -2.08 11.51 -6.37
N PHE A 16 -3.38 11.81 -6.37
CA PHE A 16 -4.36 10.98 -7.06
C PHE A 16 -4.26 11.09 -8.58
N GLY A 17 -3.91 12.27 -9.11
CA GLY A 17 -3.67 12.47 -10.53
C GLY A 17 -2.49 11.65 -11.02
N THR A 18 -1.33 11.76 -10.36
CA THR A 18 -0.14 10.94 -10.67
C THR A 18 -0.43 9.45 -10.51
N TRP A 19 -1.17 9.07 -9.47
CA TRP A 19 -1.57 7.68 -9.27
C TRP A 19 -2.51 7.16 -10.38
N GLY A 20 -3.42 7.98 -10.91
CA GLY A 20 -4.29 7.63 -12.02
C GLY A 20 -3.55 7.30 -13.33
N PHE A 21 -2.34 7.80 -13.52
CA PHE A 21 -1.50 7.49 -14.70
C PHE A 21 -0.71 6.18 -14.58
N LEU A 22 -0.62 5.57 -13.39
CA LEU A 22 0.14 4.33 -13.17
C LEU A 22 -0.27 3.17 -14.11
N PRO A 23 -1.57 2.88 -14.37
CA PRO A 23 -1.94 1.81 -15.29
C PRO A 23 -1.38 1.99 -16.71
N VAL A 24 -1.26 3.24 -17.18
CA VAL A 24 -0.65 3.55 -18.49
C VAL A 24 0.85 3.25 -18.46
N TYR A 25 1.54 3.61 -17.39
CA TYR A 25 2.95 3.28 -17.19
C TYR A 25 3.18 1.76 -17.15
N TRP A 26 2.36 1.01 -16.40
CA TRP A 26 2.46 -0.45 -16.36
C TRP A 26 2.22 -1.10 -17.72
N LYS A 27 1.29 -0.56 -18.52
CA LYS A 27 1.04 -1.04 -19.89
C LYS A 27 2.29 -0.92 -20.77
N GLN A 28 3.09 0.13 -20.59
CA GLN A 28 4.35 0.32 -21.34
C GLN A 28 5.45 -0.67 -20.93
N LEU A 29 5.37 -1.22 -19.73
CA LEU A 29 6.35 -2.17 -19.18
C LEU A 29 5.93 -3.64 -19.35
N GLN A 30 4.84 -3.94 -20.08
CA GLN A 30 4.32 -5.30 -20.24
C GLN A 30 5.31 -6.31 -20.84
N ALA A 31 6.36 -5.83 -21.52
CA ALA A 31 7.42 -6.71 -22.05
C ALA A 31 8.38 -7.22 -20.97
N LEU A 32 8.42 -6.58 -19.79
CA LEU A 32 9.33 -6.96 -18.70
C LEU A 32 8.65 -7.92 -17.72
N PRO A 33 9.40 -8.89 -17.16
CA PRO A 33 8.91 -9.73 -16.08
C PRO A 33 8.39 -8.91 -14.89
N MET A 34 7.20 -9.24 -14.39
CA MET A 34 6.59 -8.58 -13.22
C MET A 34 7.54 -8.45 -12.03
N LEU A 35 8.31 -9.50 -11.74
CA LEU A 35 9.22 -9.55 -10.59
C LEU A 35 10.42 -8.60 -10.75
N GLU A 36 10.86 -8.37 -11.98
CA GLU A 36 11.93 -7.41 -12.29
C GLU A 36 11.45 -5.98 -12.07
N ILE A 37 10.24 -5.67 -12.56
CA ILE A 37 9.56 -4.38 -12.31
C ILE A 37 9.41 -4.12 -10.80
N LEU A 38 8.96 -5.13 -10.06
CA LEU A 38 8.78 -5.05 -8.61
C LEU A 38 10.11 -4.74 -7.90
N ALA A 39 11.17 -5.43 -8.26
CA ALA A 39 12.48 -5.26 -7.63
C ALA A 39 13.07 -3.86 -7.90
N HIS A 40 13.03 -3.40 -9.16
CA HIS A 40 13.44 -2.04 -9.50
C HIS A 40 12.60 -0.98 -8.77
N ARG A 41 11.29 -1.20 -8.65
CA ARG A 41 10.41 -0.30 -7.90
C ARG A 41 10.80 -0.19 -6.43
N MET A 42 11.14 -1.31 -5.78
CA MET A 42 11.59 -1.31 -4.37
C MET A 42 12.94 -0.60 -4.21
N ILE A 43 13.91 -0.90 -5.08
CA ILE A 43 15.26 -0.33 -5.02
C ILE A 43 15.20 1.19 -5.23
N TRP A 44 14.55 1.65 -6.29
CA TRP A 44 14.47 3.08 -6.57
C TRP A 44 13.67 3.84 -5.51
N SER A 45 12.61 3.24 -4.96
CA SER A 45 11.87 3.84 -3.84
C SER A 45 12.75 3.99 -2.60
N ALA A 46 13.58 2.99 -2.28
CA ALA A 46 14.54 3.06 -1.18
C ALA A 46 15.57 4.17 -1.41
N VAL A 47 16.21 4.18 -2.58
CA VAL A 47 17.24 5.17 -2.96
C VAL A 47 16.66 6.58 -2.88
N THR A 48 15.50 6.83 -3.49
CA THR A 48 14.86 8.15 -3.48
C THR A 48 14.52 8.60 -2.06
N MET A 49 14.01 7.71 -1.21
CA MET A 49 13.64 8.08 0.16
C MET A 49 14.84 8.33 1.06
N VAL A 50 15.91 7.54 0.91
CA VAL A 50 17.18 7.77 1.62
C VAL A 50 17.76 9.13 1.23
N ILE A 51 17.82 9.44 -0.06
CA ILE A 51 18.28 10.74 -0.55
C ILE A 51 17.39 11.86 -0.01
N ALA A 52 16.06 11.73 -0.09
CA ALA A 52 15.13 12.75 0.39
C ALA A 52 15.31 13.04 1.89
N LEU A 53 15.37 12.01 2.75
CA LEU A 53 15.58 12.19 4.19
C LEU A 53 16.98 12.75 4.51
N ALA A 54 18.01 12.37 3.75
CA ALA A 54 19.35 12.93 3.90
C ALA A 54 19.38 14.44 3.57
N LEU A 55 18.72 14.85 2.48
CA LEU A 55 18.59 16.26 2.08
C LEU A 55 17.78 17.07 3.10
N LEU A 56 16.73 16.47 3.66
CA LEU A 56 15.92 17.07 4.73
C LEU A 56 16.61 17.03 6.11
N LYS A 57 17.75 16.35 6.22
CA LYS A 57 18.48 16.11 7.48
C LYS A 57 17.62 15.46 8.57
N ASP A 58 16.62 14.68 8.18
CA ASP A 58 15.70 14.01 9.09
C ASP A 58 16.16 12.58 9.39
N LEU A 59 17.21 12.49 10.22
CA LEU A 59 17.80 11.23 10.69
C LEU A 59 17.53 10.97 12.18
N SER A 60 16.72 11.84 12.80
CA SER A 60 16.41 11.83 14.23
C SER A 60 15.75 10.53 14.72
N TRP A 61 15.11 9.79 13.82
CA TRP A 61 14.38 8.56 14.09
C TRP A 61 15.28 7.31 14.16
N LEU A 62 16.50 7.34 13.60
CA LEU A 62 17.39 6.17 13.54
C LEU A 62 17.81 5.64 14.92
N PRO A 63 18.15 6.48 15.92
CA PRO A 63 18.51 5.98 17.26
C PRO A 63 17.33 5.26 17.94
N ALA A 64 16.09 5.73 17.74
CA ALA A 64 14.89 5.14 18.32
C ALA A 64 14.60 3.72 17.81
N LEU A 65 15.10 3.37 16.62
CA LEU A 65 14.97 2.01 16.09
C LEU A 65 15.78 0.98 16.90
N ARG A 66 16.93 1.40 17.45
CA ARG A 66 17.79 0.51 18.25
C ARG A 66 17.15 0.10 19.57
N THR A 67 16.26 0.95 20.09
CA THR A 67 15.61 0.76 21.39
C THR A 67 14.18 0.21 21.28
N SER A 68 13.60 0.16 20.07
CA SER A 68 12.24 -0.34 19.84
C SER A 68 12.20 -1.52 18.86
N PRO A 69 12.48 -2.77 19.32
CA PRO A 69 12.35 -3.96 18.47
C PRO A 69 10.91 -4.15 17.98
N ARG A 70 9.93 -3.68 18.74
CA ARG A 70 8.51 -3.68 18.34
C ARG A 70 8.26 -2.84 17.08
N THR A 71 8.89 -1.67 16.97
CA THR A 71 8.77 -0.83 15.78
C THR A 71 9.34 -1.55 14.55
N LEU A 72 10.52 -2.16 14.68
CA LEU A 72 11.14 -2.92 13.59
C LEU A 72 10.27 -4.11 13.16
N LEU A 73 9.71 -4.87 14.11
CA LEU A 73 8.80 -5.98 13.80
C LEU A 73 7.56 -5.51 13.04
N LEU A 74 6.94 -4.42 13.50
CA LEU A 74 5.75 -3.87 12.87
C LEU A 74 6.06 -3.37 11.45
N VAL A 75 7.14 -2.61 11.26
CA VAL A 75 7.52 -2.11 9.93
C VAL A 75 7.96 -3.25 9.01
N SER A 76 8.59 -4.30 9.53
CA SER A 76 8.89 -5.51 8.73
C SER A 76 7.62 -6.22 8.28
N ALA A 77 6.61 -6.33 9.15
CA ALA A 77 5.31 -6.87 8.77
C ALA A 77 4.62 -5.99 7.72
N ALA A 78 4.69 -4.65 7.86
CA ALA A 78 4.18 -3.73 6.85
C ALA A 78 4.89 -3.89 5.51
N ALA A 79 6.22 -4.03 5.51
CA ALA A 79 7.03 -4.29 4.32
C ALA A 79 6.56 -5.55 3.56
N LEU A 80 6.32 -6.64 4.29
CA LEU A 80 5.80 -7.88 3.71
C LEU A 80 4.38 -7.70 3.15
N LEU A 81 3.50 -6.98 3.87
CA LEU A 81 2.16 -6.68 3.39
C LEU A 81 2.19 -5.81 2.12
N THR A 82 3.06 -4.80 2.07
CA THR A 82 3.26 -3.97 0.87
C THR A 82 3.78 -4.80 -0.30
N ALA A 83 4.79 -5.64 -0.08
CA ALA A 83 5.33 -6.51 -1.12
C ALA A 83 4.26 -7.49 -1.65
N ALA A 84 3.53 -8.16 -0.77
CA ALA A 84 2.43 -9.06 -1.14
C ALA A 84 1.31 -8.32 -1.90
N ASN A 85 0.99 -7.10 -1.47
CA ASN A 85 0.00 -6.25 -2.15
C ASN A 85 0.45 -5.91 -3.58
N TRP A 86 1.69 -5.47 -3.76
CA TRP A 86 2.22 -5.13 -5.09
C TRP A 86 2.36 -6.34 -6.00
N ILE A 87 2.79 -7.49 -5.49
CA ILE A 87 2.81 -8.75 -6.24
C ILE A 87 1.40 -9.10 -6.71
N THR A 88 0.42 -9.09 -5.81
CA THR A 88 -0.98 -9.40 -6.15
C THR A 88 -1.53 -8.41 -7.18
N TYR A 89 -1.22 -7.12 -7.04
CA TYR A 89 -1.64 -6.08 -7.98
C TYR A 89 -1.03 -6.30 -9.36
N LEU A 90 0.30 -6.43 -9.45
CA LEU A 90 0.97 -6.60 -10.73
C LEU A 90 0.57 -7.89 -11.41
N TRP A 91 0.40 -8.98 -10.65
CA TRP A 91 -0.06 -10.27 -11.18
C TRP A 91 -1.49 -10.16 -11.73
N ALA A 92 -2.37 -9.42 -11.04
CA ALA A 92 -3.71 -9.16 -11.51
C ALA A 92 -3.73 -8.26 -12.77
N VAL A 93 -2.79 -7.32 -12.91
CA VAL A 93 -2.65 -6.51 -14.14
C VAL A 93 -2.18 -7.38 -15.29
N ASP A 94 -1.15 -8.20 -15.07
CA ASP A 94 -0.53 -9.07 -16.07
C ASP A 94 -1.52 -10.12 -16.62
N THR A 95 -2.33 -10.71 -15.73
CA THR A 95 -3.37 -11.69 -16.09
C THR A 95 -4.68 -11.07 -16.61
N GLY A 96 -4.74 -9.75 -16.82
CA GLY A 96 -5.93 -9.06 -17.33
C GLY A 96 -7.09 -8.93 -16.32
N ASN A 97 -6.85 -9.19 -15.04
CA ASN A 97 -7.84 -9.14 -13.96
C ASN A 97 -8.05 -7.71 -13.38
N VAL A 98 -7.90 -6.67 -14.20
CA VAL A 98 -8.00 -5.26 -13.77
C VAL A 98 -9.34 -4.94 -13.11
N ALA A 99 -10.44 -5.53 -13.59
CA ALA A 99 -11.77 -5.36 -12.97
C ALA A 99 -11.80 -5.83 -11.49
N ARG A 100 -11.05 -6.88 -11.15
CA ARG A 100 -10.97 -7.39 -9.76
C ARG A 100 -10.12 -6.49 -8.87
N ILE A 101 -9.13 -5.82 -9.45
CA ILE A 101 -8.34 -4.80 -8.74
C ILE A 101 -9.22 -3.63 -8.34
N SER A 102 -10.02 -3.11 -9.29
CA SER A 102 -10.98 -2.03 -9.02
C SER A 102 -11.99 -2.42 -7.93
N LEU A 103 -12.49 -3.67 -7.96
CA LEU A 103 -13.33 -4.20 -6.89
C LEU A 103 -12.61 -4.17 -5.53
N GLY A 104 -11.33 -4.55 -5.49
CA GLY A 104 -10.51 -4.47 -4.28
C GLY A 104 -10.43 -3.05 -3.70
N TYR A 105 -10.32 -2.03 -4.55
CA TYR A 105 -10.35 -0.63 -4.12
C TYR A 105 -11.70 -0.20 -3.54
N PHE A 106 -12.81 -0.77 -3.99
CA PHE A 106 -14.12 -0.55 -3.37
C PHE A 106 -14.31 -1.30 -2.04
N ILE A 107 -13.67 -2.47 -1.89
CA ILE A 107 -13.71 -3.26 -0.64
C ILE A 107 -12.80 -2.66 0.43
N ASN A 108 -11.70 -2.00 0.04
CA ASN A 108 -10.67 -1.45 0.93
C ASN A 108 -11.20 -0.62 2.13
N PRO A 109 -12.13 0.34 1.94
CA PRO A 109 -12.70 1.11 3.05
C PRO A 109 -13.43 0.22 4.07
N LEU A 110 -14.09 -0.86 3.65
CA LEU A 110 -14.81 -1.77 4.53
C LEU A 110 -13.85 -2.50 5.48
N PHE A 111 -12.77 -3.06 4.93
CA PHE A 111 -11.73 -3.73 5.72
C PHE A 111 -11.04 -2.74 6.65
N SER A 112 -10.73 -1.54 6.16
CA SER A 112 -10.06 -0.51 6.97
C SER A 112 -10.92 -0.09 8.16
N VAL A 113 -12.22 0.14 7.94
CA VAL A 113 -13.19 0.46 8.98
C VAL A 113 -13.35 -0.70 9.97
N LEU A 114 -13.45 -1.94 9.47
CA LEU A 114 -13.57 -3.13 10.30
C LEU A 114 -12.35 -3.27 11.23
N LEU A 115 -11.14 -3.19 10.67
CA LEU A 115 -9.91 -3.30 11.47
C LEU A 115 -9.75 -2.13 12.44
N ALA A 116 -10.11 -0.90 12.04
CA ALA A 116 -10.09 0.24 12.94
C ALA A 116 -11.04 0.05 14.13
N ARG A 117 -12.25 -0.45 13.89
CA ARG A 117 -13.20 -0.76 14.97
C ARG A 117 -12.70 -1.86 15.89
N LEU A 118 -12.14 -2.94 15.35
CA LEU A 118 -11.68 -4.10 16.12
C LEU A 118 -10.40 -3.83 16.92
N PHE A 119 -9.41 -3.15 16.32
CA PHE A 119 -8.08 -3.00 16.91
C PHE A 119 -7.78 -1.63 17.51
N LEU A 120 -8.52 -0.58 17.10
CA LEU A 120 -8.35 0.78 17.60
C LEU A 120 -9.55 1.25 18.43
N GLY A 121 -10.63 0.46 18.50
CA GLY A 121 -11.83 0.79 19.26
C GLY A 121 -12.64 1.95 18.67
N GLU A 122 -12.41 2.32 17.41
CA GLU A 122 -13.11 3.43 16.78
C GLU A 122 -14.60 3.11 16.57
N ARG A 123 -15.46 4.01 17.07
CA ARG A 123 -16.92 3.88 16.95
C ARG A 123 -17.41 4.61 15.72
N LEU A 124 -18.11 3.89 14.86
CA LEU A 124 -18.75 4.47 13.67
C LEU A 124 -19.98 5.27 14.06
N ARG A 125 -20.11 6.46 13.47
CA ARG A 125 -21.34 7.27 13.54
C ARG A 125 -22.48 6.55 12.81
N ARG A 126 -23.73 6.78 13.19
CA ARG A 126 -24.91 6.14 12.56
C ARG A 126 -24.93 6.26 11.02
N GLY A 127 -24.58 7.42 10.47
CA GLY A 127 -24.46 7.61 9.02
C GLY A 127 -23.35 6.77 8.37
N GLN A 128 -22.21 6.59 9.05
CA GLN A 128 -21.13 5.73 8.56
C GLN A 128 -21.53 4.25 8.61
N GLN A 129 -22.31 3.82 9.60
CA GLN A 129 -22.83 2.45 9.66
C GLN A 129 -23.74 2.15 8.47
N PHE A 130 -24.60 3.10 8.09
CA PHE A 130 -25.44 2.96 6.90
C PHE A 130 -24.61 2.91 5.60
N ALA A 131 -23.60 3.78 5.46
CA ALA A 131 -22.68 3.73 4.32
C ALA A 131 -21.92 2.40 4.23
N VAL A 132 -21.46 1.86 5.37
CA VAL A 132 -20.82 0.53 5.45
C VAL A 132 -21.80 -0.56 5.03
N ALA A 133 -23.06 -0.52 5.48
CA ALA A 133 -24.07 -1.50 5.09
C ALA A 133 -24.33 -1.50 3.57
N ILE A 134 -24.44 -0.31 2.96
CA ILE A 134 -24.57 -0.17 1.49
C ILE A 134 -23.35 -0.75 0.79
N ALA A 135 -22.14 -0.40 1.24
CA ALA A 135 -20.92 -0.89 0.63
C ALA A 135 -20.79 -2.42 0.76
N VAL A 136 -21.15 -3.02 1.90
CA VAL A 136 -21.21 -4.47 2.08
C VAL A 136 -22.21 -5.10 1.11
N ALA A 137 -23.41 -4.52 0.94
CA ALA A 137 -24.39 -5.01 -0.03
C ALA A 137 -23.86 -4.97 -1.47
N GLY A 138 -23.14 -3.91 -1.85
CA GLY A 138 -22.50 -3.80 -3.15
C GLY A 138 -21.43 -4.87 -3.40
N VAL A 139 -20.64 -5.20 -2.38
CA VAL A 139 -19.62 -6.27 -2.45
C VAL A 139 -20.26 -7.65 -2.59
N ILE A 140 -21.35 -7.91 -1.86
CA ILE A 140 -22.11 -9.16 -1.98
C ILE A 140 -22.68 -9.29 -3.39
N TYR A 141 -23.33 -8.24 -3.90
CA TYR A 141 -23.87 -8.21 -5.25
C TYR A 141 -22.79 -8.49 -6.32
N LEU A 142 -21.65 -7.82 -6.23
CA LEU A 142 -20.53 -8.02 -7.16
C LEU A 142 -19.93 -9.43 -7.04
N THR A 143 -19.86 -9.99 -5.84
CA THR A 143 -19.38 -11.36 -5.61
C THR A 143 -20.30 -12.38 -6.27
N ILE A 144 -21.62 -12.22 -6.13
CA ILE A 144 -22.61 -13.08 -6.79
C ILE A 144 -22.54 -12.91 -8.31
N SER A 145 -22.45 -11.67 -8.80
CA SER A 145 -22.40 -11.37 -10.24
C SER A 145 -21.16 -11.94 -10.94
N LEU A 146 -20.01 -11.96 -10.25
CA LEU A 146 -18.77 -12.53 -10.79
C LEU A 146 -18.74 -14.06 -10.76
N GLY A 147 -19.71 -14.72 -10.11
CA GLY A 147 -19.84 -16.18 -10.03
C GLY A 147 -18.70 -16.90 -9.31
N GLN A 148 -17.79 -16.17 -8.67
CA GLN A 148 -16.59 -16.70 -8.03
C GLN A 148 -16.11 -15.76 -6.91
N LEU A 149 -15.44 -16.33 -5.91
CA LEU A 149 -14.90 -15.55 -4.81
C LEU A 149 -13.87 -14.53 -5.33
N PRO A 150 -14.01 -13.21 -5.02
CA PRO A 150 -13.11 -12.18 -5.51
C PRO A 150 -11.82 -12.13 -4.68
N TRP A 151 -11.08 -13.24 -4.66
CA TRP A 151 -9.91 -13.40 -3.80
C TRP A 151 -8.83 -12.34 -4.04
N ILE A 152 -8.60 -11.89 -5.29
CA ILE A 152 -7.67 -10.78 -5.58
C ILE A 152 -8.10 -9.52 -4.83
N ALA A 153 -9.38 -9.19 -4.91
CA ALA A 153 -9.96 -8.00 -4.28
C ALA A 153 -9.84 -8.08 -2.75
N LEU A 154 -10.11 -9.26 -2.18
CA LEU A 154 -9.99 -9.52 -0.74
C LEU A 154 -8.53 -9.48 -0.26
N SER A 155 -7.59 -10.06 -1.01
CA SER A 155 -6.17 -10.02 -0.71
C SER A 155 -5.62 -8.60 -0.75
N LEU A 156 -5.96 -7.83 -1.78
CA LEU A 156 -5.57 -6.42 -1.89
C LEU A 156 -6.17 -5.58 -0.75
N ALA A 157 -7.45 -5.79 -0.44
CA ALA A 157 -8.12 -5.05 0.63
C ALA A 157 -7.54 -5.40 2.00
N GLY A 158 -7.38 -6.68 2.30
CA GLY A 158 -6.81 -7.16 3.55
C GLY A 158 -5.40 -6.64 3.77
N THR A 159 -4.50 -6.87 2.81
CA THR A 159 -3.09 -6.42 2.92
C THR A 159 -2.98 -4.91 3.11
N PHE A 160 -3.74 -4.12 2.35
CA PHE A 160 -3.73 -2.66 2.47
C PHE A 160 -4.31 -2.17 3.81
N SER A 161 -5.40 -2.77 4.30
CA SER A 161 -6.00 -2.38 5.58
C SER A 161 -5.14 -2.78 6.78
N PHE A 162 -4.49 -3.95 6.76
CA PHE A 162 -3.53 -4.33 7.81
C PHE A 162 -2.29 -3.43 7.78
N TYR A 163 -1.78 -3.10 6.59
CA TYR A 163 -0.72 -2.11 6.41
C TYR A 163 -1.11 -0.77 7.05
N GLY A 164 -2.32 -0.26 6.75
CA GLY A 164 -2.83 0.98 7.33
C GLY A 164 -2.96 0.94 8.85
N LEU A 165 -3.39 -0.20 9.41
CA LEU A 165 -3.46 -0.42 10.85
C LEU A 165 -2.07 -0.38 11.50
N ILE A 166 -1.07 -1.02 10.90
CA ILE A 166 0.31 -0.99 11.38
C ILE A 166 0.86 0.44 11.30
N ARG A 167 0.68 1.10 10.15
CA ARG A 167 1.13 2.47 9.91
C ARG A 167 0.62 3.43 10.98
N LYS A 168 -0.61 3.23 11.44
CA LYS A 168 -1.25 4.04 12.51
C LYS A 168 -0.72 3.74 13.92
N LYS A 169 -0.13 2.57 14.15
CA LYS A 169 0.46 2.18 15.43
C LYS A 169 1.95 2.54 15.57
N VAL A 170 2.60 2.88 14.46
CA VAL A 170 4.03 3.22 14.42
C VAL A 170 4.22 4.73 14.44
N ASP A 171 4.93 5.22 15.45
CA ASP A 171 5.26 6.63 15.63
C ASP A 171 6.48 7.04 14.77
N LEU A 172 6.28 7.01 13.45
CA LEU A 172 7.22 7.51 12.46
C LEU A 172 6.46 8.42 11.49
N SER A 173 7.14 9.44 10.96
CA SER A 173 6.57 10.27 9.89
C SER A 173 6.31 9.43 8.62
N GLY A 174 5.49 9.95 7.69
CA GLY A 174 5.16 9.25 6.43
C GLY A 174 6.40 8.83 5.66
N MET A 175 7.35 9.76 5.52
CA MET A 175 8.61 9.54 4.82
C MET A 175 9.52 8.58 5.58
N GLN A 176 9.63 8.72 6.90
CA GLN A 176 10.47 7.82 7.73
C GLN A 176 9.99 6.38 7.68
N PHE A 177 8.68 6.16 7.84
CA PHE A 177 8.08 4.83 7.77
C PHE A 177 8.31 4.17 6.40
N PHE A 178 8.03 4.91 5.33
CA PHE A 178 8.18 4.39 3.97
C PHE A 178 9.66 4.16 3.61
N CYS A 179 10.58 5.02 4.08
CA CYS A 179 12.02 4.81 3.91
C CYS A 179 12.50 3.52 4.59
N LEU A 180 12.13 3.31 5.85
CA LEU A 180 12.48 2.09 6.59
C LEU A 180 11.91 0.85 5.89
N GLU A 181 10.66 0.91 5.44
CA GLU A 181 10.02 -0.18 4.70
C GLU A 181 10.81 -0.54 3.43
N MET A 182 11.09 0.45 2.58
CA MET A 182 11.82 0.22 1.33
C MET A 182 13.27 -0.23 1.59
N THR A 183 13.89 0.22 2.69
CA THR A 183 15.23 -0.23 3.11
C THR A 183 15.21 -1.71 3.53
N LEU A 184 14.19 -2.15 4.27
CA LEU A 184 14.03 -3.56 4.64
C LEU A 184 13.78 -4.45 3.41
N LEU A 185 13.05 -3.93 2.42
CA LEU A 185 12.81 -4.62 1.15
C LEU A 185 14.00 -4.55 0.18
N LEU A 186 15.03 -3.77 0.47
CA LEU A 186 16.17 -3.61 -0.43
C LEU A 186 16.95 -4.91 -0.61
N VAL A 187 17.21 -5.63 0.48
CA VAL A 187 17.93 -6.92 0.45
C VAL A 187 17.17 -7.96 -0.41
N PRO A 188 15.89 -8.27 -0.16
CA PRO A 188 15.18 -9.23 -1.00
C PRO A 188 15.02 -8.74 -2.45
N ALA A 189 14.89 -7.43 -2.70
CA ALA A 189 14.83 -6.90 -4.06
C ALA A 189 16.15 -7.08 -4.83
N LEU A 190 17.30 -6.85 -4.18
CA LEU A 190 18.62 -7.06 -4.78
C LEU A 190 18.89 -8.54 -5.05
N LEU A 191 18.53 -9.42 -4.11
CA LEU A 191 18.63 -10.86 -4.31
C LEU A 191 17.75 -11.34 -5.47
N LEU A 192 16.55 -10.80 -5.58
CA LEU A 192 15.63 -11.10 -6.68
C LEU A 192 16.20 -10.65 -8.02
N LEU A 193 16.74 -9.43 -8.13
CA LEU A 193 17.40 -8.99 -9.37
C LEU A 193 18.62 -9.83 -9.71
N PHE A 194 19.45 -10.18 -8.73
CA PHE A 194 20.61 -11.02 -8.96
C PHE A 194 20.22 -12.41 -9.48
N TYR A 195 19.14 -12.99 -8.95
CA TYR A 195 18.59 -14.26 -9.41
C TYR A 195 18.04 -14.17 -10.84
N ILE A 196 17.30 -13.11 -11.17
CA ILE A 196 16.74 -12.89 -12.52
C ILE A 196 17.84 -12.60 -13.55
N ALA A 197 18.91 -11.92 -13.15
CA ALA A 197 20.03 -11.56 -14.03
C ALA A 197 20.96 -12.74 -14.37
N GLN A 198 20.76 -13.92 -13.77
CA GLN A 198 21.51 -15.10 -14.17
C GLN A 198 21.05 -15.58 -15.56
N PRO A 199 21.98 -15.87 -16.48
CA PRO A 199 21.67 -16.28 -17.85
C PRO A 199 21.02 -17.66 -17.95
#